data_AF-A0A7C3D4F1-F1
#
_entry.id   AF-A0A7C3D4F1-F1
#
_cell.length_a   1.000
_cell.length_b   1.000
_cell.length_c   1.000
_cell.angle_alpha   90.00
_cell.angle_beta   90.00
_cell.angle_gamma   90.00
#
_symmetry.space_group_name_H-M   'P 1'
#
loop_
_entity.id
_entity.type
_entity.pdbx_description
1 polymer ?
#
loop_
_entity_poly.entity_id
_entity_poly.type
_entity_poly.pdbx_seq_one_letter_code
_entity_poly.pdbx_strand_id
1 'polypeptide(L)'
;MNQDTHPPLEQLIAFSEDPTSPQHAGMGRHLADCVDCRQRLAQLDIISQSLRVNPPTGETDAHTTALSDELLQAIDDNQLHDSQRRLLDDDPAALKAALHYAIHAPAMQRHLARPAGTTLPAGTGAQAKNPGLLQRLLGWRPPAWAALPLTATAAFALALVVIPPQLSPDSAQHQPGLIVASYSDRQALVLQDSAADLPGMGFFHGAEGREIPFDGLQLSYSRTDGLSANWVPVDNAKNYQLRLSRIATQGQQRIAETRVNQPPARFAQLRPRPGRYRWQLTGQLHSGERFRASGGFVVNERPNNE
;
A
#
# COMPACT_ATOMS: atom_id res chain seq x y z
N MET A 1 25.38 -33.08 -7.46
CA MET A 1 23.99 -32.97 -7.98
C MET A 1 24.11 -32.81 -9.48
N ASN A 2 23.40 -33.63 -10.27
CA ASN A 2 23.35 -33.47 -11.72
C ASN A 2 22.88 -32.05 -12.04
N GLN A 3 23.61 -31.36 -12.93
CA GLN A 3 23.39 -29.95 -13.26
C GLN A 3 22.02 -29.68 -13.91
N ASP A 4 21.27 -30.72 -14.28
CA ASP A 4 19.99 -30.61 -14.98
C ASP A 4 18.75 -30.75 -14.07
N THR A 5 18.93 -30.90 -12.76
CA THR A 5 17.80 -31.04 -11.82
C THR A 5 17.63 -29.76 -10.99
N HIS A 6 16.57 -29.02 -11.26
CA HIS A 6 16.20 -27.85 -10.46
C HIS A 6 15.76 -28.27 -9.05
N PRO A 7 16.20 -27.56 -8.01
CA PRO A 7 15.73 -27.79 -6.65
C PRO A 7 14.22 -27.56 -6.54
N PRO A 8 13.53 -28.34 -5.69
CA PRO A 8 12.12 -28.14 -5.43
C PRO A 8 11.87 -26.80 -4.70
N LEU A 9 10.65 -26.28 -4.82
CA LEU A 9 10.30 -24.94 -4.37
C LEU A 9 10.52 -24.76 -2.86
N GLU A 10 10.25 -25.80 -2.07
CA GLU A 10 10.39 -25.82 -0.62
C GLU A 10 11.84 -25.58 -0.20
N GLN A 11 12.81 -26.11 -0.95
CA GLN A 11 14.23 -25.88 -0.69
C GLN A 11 14.66 -24.45 -1.05
N LEU A 12 14.03 -23.83 -2.05
CA LEU A 12 14.26 -22.42 -2.39
C LEU A 12 13.65 -21.49 -1.32
N ILE A 13 12.49 -21.83 -0.77
CA ILE A 13 11.86 -21.10 0.34
C ILE A 13 12.72 -21.21 1.59
N ALA A 14 13.12 -22.42 1.99
CA ALA A 14 13.99 -22.62 3.15
C ALA A 14 15.32 -21.87 3.03
N PHE A 15 15.88 -21.81 1.81
CA PHE A 15 17.08 -21.01 1.54
C PHE A 15 16.85 -19.50 1.63
N SER A 16 15.70 -19.00 1.19
CA SER A 16 15.32 -17.57 1.34
C SER A 16 15.19 -17.18 2.83
N GLU A 17 14.72 -18.11 3.66
CA GLU A 17 14.55 -17.89 5.11
C GLU A 17 15.86 -17.95 5.91
N ASP A 18 16.73 -18.93 5.63
CA ASP A 18 18.04 -19.08 6.27
C ASP A 18 19.15 -19.44 5.26
N PRO A 19 19.71 -18.47 4.53
CA PRO A 19 20.74 -18.73 3.54
C PRO A 19 22.07 -19.20 4.17
N THR A 20 22.24 -19.05 5.49
CA THR A 20 23.47 -19.40 6.21
C THR A 20 23.48 -20.85 6.70
N SER A 21 22.35 -21.55 6.65
CA SER A 21 22.26 -22.93 7.07
C SER A 21 23.22 -23.82 6.26
N PRO A 22 23.97 -24.73 6.93
CA PRO A 22 24.91 -25.63 6.27
C PRO A 22 24.21 -26.60 5.29
N GLN A 23 22.90 -26.81 5.44
CA GLN A 23 22.10 -27.64 4.53
C GLN A 23 21.92 -26.99 3.15
N HIS A 24 22.13 -25.68 3.03
CA HIS A 24 21.97 -24.94 1.78
C HIS A 24 23.29 -24.51 1.11
N ALA A 25 24.44 -24.98 1.61
CA ALA A 25 25.74 -24.68 1.00
C ALA A 25 25.82 -25.08 -0.49
N GLY A 26 25.12 -26.16 -0.88
CA GLY A 26 24.98 -26.57 -2.28
C GLY A 26 24.04 -25.69 -3.11
N MET A 27 23.04 -25.09 -2.46
CA MET A 27 22.04 -24.23 -3.10
C MET A 27 22.66 -22.93 -3.62
N GLY A 28 23.53 -22.31 -2.82
CA GLY A 28 24.22 -21.08 -3.23
C GLY A 28 25.06 -21.28 -4.50
N ARG A 29 25.72 -22.44 -4.64
CA ARG A 29 26.45 -22.79 -5.86
C ARG A 29 25.52 -23.04 -7.04
N HIS A 30 24.43 -23.78 -6.85
CA HIS A 30 23.44 -24.00 -7.91
C HIS A 30 22.82 -22.69 -8.40
N LEU A 31 22.49 -21.76 -7.49
CA LEU A 31 21.96 -20.44 -7.85
C LEU A 31 22.99 -19.57 -8.58
N ALA A 32 24.30 -19.76 -8.36
CA ALA A 32 25.33 -19.08 -9.14
C ALA A 32 25.36 -19.56 -10.61
N ASP A 33 24.98 -20.81 -10.87
CA ASP A 33 25.06 -21.43 -12.19
C ASP A 33 23.71 -21.47 -12.94
N CYS A 34 22.57 -21.46 -12.23
CA CYS A 34 21.24 -21.62 -12.81
C CYS A 34 20.42 -20.31 -12.81
N VAL A 35 20.22 -19.71 -13.98
CA VAL A 35 19.43 -18.46 -14.15
C VAL A 35 17.98 -18.62 -13.69
N ASP A 36 17.33 -19.74 -14.02
CA ASP A 36 15.90 -19.94 -13.73
C ASP A 36 15.62 -20.01 -12.22
N CYS A 37 16.46 -20.72 -11.47
CA CYS A 37 16.34 -20.78 -10.01
C CYS A 37 16.61 -19.42 -9.35
N ARG A 38 17.50 -18.58 -9.91
CA ARG A 38 17.65 -17.19 -9.43
C ARG A 38 16.41 -16.36 -9.66
N GLN A 39 15.77 -16.49 -10.82
CA GLN A 39 14.54 -15.76 -11.12
C GLN A 39 13.40 -16.20 -10.19
N ARG A 40 13.26 -17.50 -9.93
CA ARG A 40 12.28 -18.04 -8.98
C ARG A 40 12.53 -17.54 -7.56
N LEU A 41 13.78 -17.54 -7.10
CA LEU A 41 14.15 -17.02 -5.78
C LEU A 41 13.85 -15.51 -5.67
N ALA A 42 14.17 -14.71 -6.69
CA ALA A 42 13.85 -13.28 -6.71
C ALA A 42 12.33 -13.02 -6.66
N GLN A 43 11.52 -13.86 -7.31
CA GLN A 43 10.06 -13.78 -7.23
C GLN A 43 9.57 -14.10 -5.81
N LEU A 44 10.12 -15.13 -5.17
CA LEU A 44 9.80 -15.47 -3.78
C LEU A 44 10.13 -14.32 -2.82
N ASP A 45 11.29 -13.68 -3.00
CA ASP A 45 11.70 -12.54 -2.17
C ASP A 45 10.79 -11.31 -2.36
N ILE A 46 10.37 -11.01 -3.59
CA ILE A 46 9.40 -9.93 -3.85
C ILE A 46 8.07 -10.22 -3.14
N ILE A 47 7.60 -11.47 -3.23
CA ILE A 47 6.35 -11.88 -2.59
C ILE A 47 6.49 -11.79 -1.07
N SER A 48 7.53 -12.37 -0.48
CA SER A 48 7.75 -12.35 0.96
C SER A 48 7.89 -10.92 1.50
N GLN A 49 8.57 -10.04 0.77
CA GLN A 49 8.70 -8.63 1.13
C GLN A 49 7.37 -7.88 1.02
N SER A 50 6.57 -8.15 -0.02
CA SER A 50 5.24 -7.54 -0.17
C SER A 50 4.29 -7.92 0.96
N LEU A 51 4.39 -9.16 1.45
CA LEU A 51 3.61 -9.68 2.58
C LEU A 51 4.04 -9.10 3.93
N ARG A 52 5.34 -8.83 4.12
CA ARG A 52 5.84 -8.15 5.32
C ARG A 52 5.39 -6.70 5.40
N VAL A 53 5.27 -6.02 4.24
CA VAL A 53 4.89 -4.61 4.17
C VAL A 53 3.37 -4.42 4.27
N ASN A 54 2.57 -5.35 3.75
CA ASN A 54 1.10 -5.27 3.76
C ASN A 54 0.48 -6.59 4.27
N PRO A 55 0.38 -6.80 5.60
CA PRO A 55 -0.34 -7.95 6.12
C PRO A 55 -1.84 -7.82 5.77
N PRO A 56 -2.51 -8.89 5.31
CA PRO A 56 -3.92 -8.82 4.96
C PRO A 56 -4.78 -8.54 6.20
N THR A 57 -5.58 -7.47 6.13
CA THR A 57 -6.57 -7.10 7.16
C THR A 57 -7.76 -8.06 7.11
N GLY A 58 -7.95 -8.81 8.18
CA GLY A 58 -8.88 -9.95 8.27
C GLY A 58 -10.35 -9.56 8.42
N GLU A 59 -11.01 -9.18 7.33
CA GLU A 59 -12.46 -9.20 7.22
C GLU A 59 -12.86 -10.06 6.02
N THR A 60 -13.14 -11.35 6.24
CA THR A 60 -14.08 -12.10 5.39
C THR A 60 -14.62 -13.34 6.12
N ASP A 61 -15.89 -13.62 5.83
CA ASP A 61 -16.87 -14.33 6.65
C ASP A 61 -16.69 -15.85 6.82
N ALA A 62 -17.34 -16.36 7.87
CA ALA A 62 -17.30 -17.71 8.44
C ALA A 62 -17.76 -18.89 7.54
N HIS A 63 -17.88 -18.71 6.22
CA HIS A 63 -18.20 -19.81 5.29
C HIS A 63 -16.98 -20.45 4.63
N THR A 64 -15.78 -19.87 4.80
CA THR A 64 -14.53 -20.42 4.24
C THR A 64 -13.86 -21.48 5.12
N THR A 65 -14.31 -21.66 6.37
CA THR A 65 -13.66 -22.52 7.37
C THR A 65 -13.99 -24.01 7.25
N ALA A 66 -15.04 -24.39 6.51
CA ALA A 66 -15.39 -25.80 6.30
C ALA A 66 -14.75 -26.38 5.02
N LEU A 67 -14.51 -25.54 4.01
CA LEU A 67 -13.84 -25.94 2.77
C LEU A 67 -12.33 -26.14 2.94
N SER A 68 -11.77 -25.66 4.05
CA SER A 68 -10.33 -25.52 4.26
C SER A 68 -9.62 -26.77 4.76
N ASP A 69 -10.23 -27.49 5.71
CA ASP A 69 -9.60 -28.67 6.29
C ASP A 69 -9.65 -29.85 5.30
N GLU A 70 -10.69 -29.91 4.46
CA GLU A 70 -10.85 -30.94 3.42
C GLU A 70 -9.87 -30.74 2.24
N LEU A 71 -9.57 -29.49 1.87
CA LEU A 71 -8.60 -29.16 0.80
C LEU A 71 -7.14 -29.39 1.23
N LEU A 72 -6.80 -29.03 2.47
CA LEU A 72 -5.47 -29.26 3.02
C LEU A 72 -5.17 -30.76 3.18
N GLN A 73 -6.16 -31.55 3.61
CA GLN A 73 -6.01 -33.00 3.74
C GLN A 73 -5.95 -33.71 2.37
N ALA A 74 -6.68 -33.22 1.36
CA ALA A 74 -6.62 -33.76 0.00
C ALA A 74 -5.29 -33.47 -0.74
N ILE A 75 -4.63 -32.35 -0.42
CA ILE A 75 -3.31 -31.99 -0.97
C ILE A 75 -2.21 -32.88 -0.38
N ASP A 76 -2.21 -33.13 0.94
CA ASP A 76 -1.19 -33.95 1.61
C ASP A 76 -1.27 -35.45 1.21
N ASP A 77 -2.48 -35.97 1.00
CA ASP A 77 -2.69 -37.39 0.62
C ASP A 77 -2.63 -37.65 -0.91
N ASN A 78 -2.34 -36.62 -1.72
CA ASN A 78 -2.29 -36.70 -3.19
C ASN A 78 -3.62 -37.21 -3.83
N GLN A 79 -4.75 -37.01 -3.16
CA GLN A 79 -6.10 -37.44 -3.58
C GLN A 79 -6.93 -36.32 -4.21
N LEU A 80 -6.29 -35.33 -4.82
CA LEU A 80 -7.02 -34.32 -5.57
C LEU A 80 -7.66 -34.96 -6.81
N HIS A 81 -8.98 -34.87 -6.91
CA HIS A 81 -9.73 -35.29 -8.08
C HIS A 81 -9.22 -34.51 -9.31
N ASP A 82 -9.08 -35.17 -10.47
CA ASP A 82 -8.48 -34.59 -11.69
C ASP A 82 -9.10 -33.24 -12.12
N SER A 83 -10.38 -33.01 -11.79
CA SER A 83 -11.07 -31.75 -12.05
C SER A 83 -10.54 -30.58 -11.21
N GLN A 84 -10.18 -30.82 -9.95
CA GLN A 84 -9.63 -29.81 -9.03
C GLN A 84 -8.16 -29.52 -9.36
N ARG A 85 -7.40 -30.54 -9.78
CA ARG A 85 -6.04 -30.38 -10.29
C ARG A 85 -5.99 -29.46 -11.52
N ARG A 86 -6.86 -29.71 -12.51
CA ARG A 86 -6.95 -28.84 -13.69
C ARG A 86 -7.30 -27.39 -13.34
N LEU A 87 -8.17 -27.19 -12.36
CA LEU A 87 -8.57 -25.85 -11.93
C LEU A 87 -7.42 -25.08 -11.25
N LEU A 88 -6.52 -25.79 -10.55
CA LEU A 88 -5.31 -25.22 -9.96
C LEU A 88 -4.19 -25.01 -10.98
N ASP A 89 -4.09 -25.87 -12.00
CA ASP A 89 -3.09 -25.77 -13.06
C ASP A 89 -3.45 -24.69 -14.10
N ASP A 90 -4.74 -24.52 -14.41
CA ASP A 90 -5.22 -23.57 -15.41
C ASP A 90 -5.35 -22.14 -14.86
N ASP A 91 -5.53 -21.98 -13.54
CA ASP A 91 -5.64 -20.66 -12.89
C ASP A 91 -4.57 -20.43 -11.81
N PRO A 92 -3.48 -19.71 -12.14
CA PRO A 92 -2.42 -19.41 -11.18
C PRO A 92 -2.89 -18.51 -10.04
N ALA A 93 -4.01 -17.78 -10.19
CA ALA A 93 -4.60 -17.00 -9.10
C ALA A 93 -5.30 -17.90 -8.08
N ALA A 94 -5.94 -18.98 -8.52
CA ALA A 94 -6.57 -19.97 -7.65
C ALA A 94 -5.52 -20.74 -6.83
N LEU A 95 -4.42 -21.14 -7.46
CA LEU A 95 -3.29 -21.77 -6.77
C LEU A 95 -2.67 -20.83 -5.73
N LYS A 96 -2.47 -19.56 -6.09
CA LYS A 96 -1.96 -18.55 -5.17
C LYS A 96 -2.89 -18.34 -3.97
N ALA A 97 -4.20 -18.33 -4.18
CA ALA A 97 -5.18 -18.22 -3.10
C ALA A 97 -5.19 -19.44 -2.19
N ALA A 98 -5.08 -20.65 -2.74
CA ALA A 98 -5.00 -21.90 -1.97
C ALA A 98 -3.72 -21.96 -1.12
N LEU A 99 -2.56 -21.57 -1.68
CA LEU A 99 -1.31 -21.46 -0.93
C LEU A 99 -1.37 -20.38 0.16
N HIS A 100 -1.94 -19.23 -0.17
CA HIS A 100 -2.17 -18.15 0.80
C HIS A 100 -3.04 -18.65 1.96
N TYR A 101 -4.07 -19.45 1.68
CA TYR A 101 -4.92 -20.02 2.71
C TYR A 101 -4.16 -21.04 3.58
N ALA A 102 -3.42 -21.97 2.97
CA ALA A 102 -2.64 -22.98 3.68
C ALA A 102 -1.63 -22.38 4.67
N ILE A 103 -0.97 -21.29 4.28
CA ILE A 103 0.00 -20.57 5.11
C ILE A 103 -0.67 -19.90 6.33
N HIS A 104 -1.93 -19.50 6.21
CA HIS A 104 -2.65 -18.76 7.25
C HIS A 104 -3.58 -19.64 8.11
N ALA A 105 -3.90 -20.87 7.69
CA ALA A 105 -4.75 -21.80 8.44
C ALA A 105 -4.29 -22.05 9.91
N PRO A 106 -2.99 -22.23 10.22
CA PRO A 106 -2.54 -22.47 11.60
C PRO A 106 -2.70 -21.23 12.49
N ALA A 107 -2.58 -20.03 11.91
CA ALA A 107 -2.75 -18.77 12.65
C ALA A 107 -4.24 -18.52 12.96
N MET A 108 -5.13 -18.87 12.02
CA MET A 108 -6.58 -18.77 12.23
C MET A 108 -7.11 -19.81 13.24
N GLN A 109 -6.60 -21.04 13.22
CA GLN A 109 -6.96 -22.06 14.22
C GLN A 109 -6.61 -21.64 15.66
N ARG A 110 -5.52 -20.90 15.87
CA ARG A 110 -5.15 -20.37 17.20
C ARG A 110 -6.13 -19.33 17.72
N HIS A 111 -6.80 -18.58 16.84
CA HIS A 111 -7.81 -17.62 17.25
C HIS A 111 -9.15 -18.27 17.59
N LEU A 112 -9.47 -19.40 16.96
CA LEU A 112 -10.68 -20.17 17.24
C LEU A 112 -10.54 -21.10 18.46
N ALA A 113 -9.32 -21.56 18.77
CA ALA A 113 -9.05 -22.43 19.92
C ALA A 113 -8.88 -21.70 21.26
N ARG A 114 -9.04 -20.37 21.33
CA ARG A 114 -8.96 -19.62 22.58
C ARG A 114 -10.30 -19.75 23.34
N PRO A 115 -10.36 -20.49 24.46
CA PRO A 115 -11.61 -20.64 25.19
C PRO A 115 -11.98 -19.30 25.83
N ALA A 116 -13.16 -18.78 25.48
CA ALA A 116 -13.77 -17.66 26.17
C ALA A 116 -14.21 -18.11 27.56
N GLY A 117 -13.36 -17.91 28.57
CA GLY A 117 -13.75 -18.14 29.96
C GLY A 117 -12.58 -18.47 30.87
N THR A 118 -11.95 -17.43 31.45
CA THR A 118 -11.22 -17.61 32.71
C THR A 118 -11.38 -16.35 33.55
N THR A 119 -12.37 -16.43 34.44
CA THR A 119 -12.57 -15.60 35.61
C THR A 119 -11.32 -15.62 36.50
N LEU A 120 -10.78 -14.44 36.82
CA LEU A 120 -9.74 -14.27 37.83
C LEU A 120 -10.36 -14.26 39.24
N PRO A 121 -9.77 -14.95 40.23
CA PRO A 121 -10.32 -15.02 41.58
C PRO A 121 -9.93 -13.81 42.44
N ALA A 122 -10.83 -13.49 43.35
CA ALA A 122 -10.67 -12.52 44.44
C ALA A 122 -9.66 -13.01 45.51
N GLY A 123 -8.97 -12.06 46.14
CA GLY A 123 -8.19 -12.30 47.36
C GLY A 123 -7.48 -11.06 47.92
N THR A 124 -8.13 -10.43 48.91
CA THR A 124 -7.59 -9.82 50.17
C THR A 124 -6.21 -9.15 50.19
N GLY A 125 -5.97 -7.95 50.71
CA GLY A 125 -6.73 -6.99 51.50
C GLY A 125 -5.77 -5.93 52.08
N ALA A 126 -6.26 -4.76 52.47
CA ALA A 126 -5.56 -3.84 53.39
C ALA A 126 -6.55 -2.83 54.01
N GLN A 127 -6.31 -2.51 55.27
CA GLN A 127 -7.16 -1.77 56.20
C GLN A 127 -7.35 -0.28 55.90
N ALA A 128 -8.60 0.15 56.11
CA ALA A 128 -9.09 1.34 56.81
C ALA A 128 -8.28 2.66 56.79
N LYS A 129 -8.95 3.72 56.32
CA LYS A 129 -9.04 5.02 57.02
C LYS A 129 -10.33 5.74 56.59
N ASN A 130 -11.07 6.22 57.58
CA ASN A 130 -12.41 6.81 57.47
C ASN A 130 -12.46 7.97 56.46
N PRO A 131 -13.38 7.95 55.47
CA PRO A 131 -13.62 9.10 54.60
C PRO A 131 -14.51 10.13 55.31
N GLY A 132 -14.02 11.37 55.42
CA GLY A 132 -14.72 12.49 56.04
C GLY A 132 -15.99 12.91 55.28
N LEU A 133 -16.89 13.59 55.99
CA LEU A 133 -18.22 14.06 55.55
C LEU A 133 -18.23 14.79 54.18
N LEU A 134 -17.12 15.38 53.75
CA LEU A 134 -16.97 16.05 52.45
C LEU A 134 -16.88 15.08 51.25
N GLN A 135 -16.45 13.82 51.43
CA GLN A 135 -16.45 12.83 50.35
C GLN A 135 -17.84 12.25 50.05
N ARG A 136 -18.83 12.47 50.94
CA ARG A 136 -20.24 12.09 50.71
C ARG A 136 -20.98 13.06 49.80
N LEU A 137 -20.52 14.31 49.64
CA LEU A 137 -21.14 15.29 48.74
C LEU A 137 -20.62 15.22 47.29
N LEU A 138 -19.40 14.72 47.06
CA LEU A 138 -18.85 14.52 45.71
C LEU A 138 -19.21 13.16 45.08
N GLY A 139 -19.92 12.28 45.81
CA GLY A 139 -20.38 10.98 45.32
C GLY A 139 -21.71 11.00 44.57
N TRP A 140 -22.34 12.17 44.41
CA TRP A 140 -23.65 12.28 43.76
C TRP A 140 -23.49 12.20 42.24
N ARG A 141 -23.62 10.97 41.70
CA ARG A 141 -23.80 10.72 40.27
C ARG A 141 -25.30 10.80 39.95
N PRO A 142 -25.76 11.80 39.18
CA PRO A 142 -27.13 11.79 38.71
C PRO A 142 -27.35 10.59 37.78
N PRO A 143 -28.58 10.06 37.72
CA PRO A 143 -28.90 8.93 36.85
C PRO A 143 -28.65 9.28 35.36
N ALA A 144 -28.09 8.32 34.62
CA ALA A 144 -27.54 8.48 33.27
C ALA A 144 -28.54 8.93 32.18
N TRP A 145 -29.84 9.05 32.49
CA TRP A 145 -30.88 9.43 31.54
C TRP A 145 -31.23 10.93 31.54
N ALA A 146 -30.61 11.75 32.39
CA ALA A 146 -30.81 13.22 32.41
C ALA A 146 -29.66 14.03 31.78
N ALA A 147 -28.61 13.39 31.26
CA ALA A 147 -27.49 14.05 30.60
C ALA A 147 -27.63 13.97 29.07
N LEU A 148 -28.59 14.71 28.51
CA LEU A 148 -28.57 15.03 27.08
C LEU A 148 -27.49 16.11 26.86
N PRO A 149 -26.43 15.86 26.07
CA PRO A 149 -25.35 16.81 25.92
C PRO A 149 -25.75 17.92 24.95
N LEU A 150 -25.97 19.12 25.49
CA LEU A 150 -26.06 20.39 24.73
C LEU A 150 -24.78 20.72 23.93
N THR A 151 -23.76 19.86 23.96
CA THR A 151 -22.51 20.02 23.18
C THR A 151 -22.62 19.51 21.74
N ALA A 152 -23.66 18.74 21.39
CA ALA A 152 -23.82 18.22 20.03
C ALA A 152 -24.20 19.31 19.01
N THR A 153 -24.90 20.37 19.42
CA THR A 153 -25.31 21.46 18.52
C THR A 153 -24.17 22.43 18.22
N ALA A 154 -23.29 22.69 19.18
CA ALA A 154 -22.13 23.57 18.99
C ALA A 154 -21.07 22.95 18.06
N ALA A 155 -20.84 21.64 18.14
CA ALA A 155 -19.92 20.93 17.24
C ALA A 155 -20.43 20.90 15.79
N PHE A 156 -21.75 20.75 15.59
CA PHE A 156 -22.36 20.76 14.25
C PHE A 156 -22.33 22.16 13.61
N ALA A 157 -22.53 23.22 14.41
CA ALA A 157 -22.43 24.60 13.94
C ALA A 157 -20.99 24.99 13.56
N LEU A 158 -19.98 24.48 14.29
CA LEU A 158 -18.57 24.75 13.97
C LEU A 158 -18.07 23.96 12.74
N ALA A 159 -18.60 22.75 12.51
CA ALA A 159 -18.28 21.94 11.35
C ALA A 159 -18.75 22.56 10.02
N LEU A 160 -19.82 23.37 10.03
CA LEU A 160 -20.32 24.06 8.84
C LEU A 160 -19.53 25.34 8.48
N VAL A 161 -18.80 25.93 9.43
CA VAL A 161 -18.04 27.19 9.21
C VAL A 161 -16.62 26.93 8.72
N VAL A 162 -16.10 25.70 8.87
CA VAL A 162 -14.75 25.30 8.40
C VAL A 162 -14.83 24.38 7.17
N ILE A 163 -15.85 24.54 6.33
CA ILE A 163 -15.79 24.03 4.95
C ILE A 163 -15.13 25.13 4.12
N PRO A 164 -13.91 24.93 3.59
CA PRO A 164 -13.27 25.93 2.75
C PRO A 164 -14.20 26.25 1.55
N PRO A 165 -14.44 27.52 1.20
CA PRO A 165 -15.33 27.92 0.11
C PRO A 165 -14.88 27.49 -1.29
N GLN A 166 -13.78 26.73 -1.37
CA GLN A 166 -13.20 26.13 -2.58
C GLN A 166 -14.08 24.99 -3.16
N LEU A 167 -15.13 24.56 -2.45
CA LEU A 167 -16.09 23.55 -2.91
C LEU A 167 -17.41 24.16 -3.40
N SER A 168 -17.41 25.42 -3.83
CA SER A 168 -18.57 26.00 -4.53
C SER A 168 -18.73 25.32 -5.90
N PRO A 169 -19.80 24.56 -6.17
CA PRO A 169 -20.01 23.87 -7.44
C PRO A 169 -20.69 24.77 -8.47
N ASP A 170 -20.48 26.08 -8.41
CA ASP A 170 -21.09 27.02 -9.34
C ASP A 170 -20.09 27.41 -10.45
N SER A 171 -20.49 27.13 -11.69
CA SER A 171 -19.92 27.65 -12.95
C SER A 171 -18.89 26.81 -13.71
N ALA A 172 -18.95 25.48 -13.63
CA ALA A 172 -18.41 24.65 -14.72
C ALA A 172 -19.56 24.22 -15.64
N GLN A 173 -19.85 25.07 -16.63
CA GLN A 173 -20.71 24.73 -17.77
C GLN A 173 -20.42 23.30 -18.24
N HIS A 174 -21.49 22.53 -18.34
CA HIS A 174 -21.52 21.12 -18.72
C HIS A 174 -20.98 20.91 -20.13
N GLN A 175 -19.66 20.89 -20.28
CA GLN A 175 -19.03 20.23 -21.42
C GLN A 175 -18.67 18.80 -21.02
N PRO A 176 -18.84 17.81 -21.91
CA PRO A 176 -18.36 16.44 -21.68
C PRO A 176 -16.84 16.48 -21.56
N GLY A 177 -16.37 16.60 -20.31
CA GLY A 177 -14.97 16.77 -19.95
C GLY A 177 -14.35 15.43 -19.56
N LEU A 178 -13.05 15.27 -19.82
CA LEU A 178 -12.31 14.16 -19.24
C LEU A 178 -12.26 14.33 -17.72
N ILE A 179 -12.53 13.26 -16.98
CA ILE A 179 -12.37 13.21 -15.54
C ILE A 179 -10.95 12.72 -15.27
N VAL A 180 -10.18 13.52 -14.53
CA VAL A 180 -8.82 13.18 -14.12
C VAL A 180 -8.82 12.94 -12.62
N ALA A 181 -8.42 11.74 -12.21
CA ALA A 181 -8.23 11.39 -10.80
C ALA A 181 -6.76 11.06 -10.57
N SER A 182 -6.08 11.82 -9.73
CA SER A 182 -4.66 11.62 -9.37
C SER A 182 -4.54 10.91 -8.03
N TYR A 183 -3.52 10.05 -7.91
CA TYR A 183 -3.14 9.40 -6.66
C TYR A 183 -1.61 9.36 -6.52
N SER A 184 -1.12 9.24 -5.29
CA SER A 184 0.31 9.09 -5.02
C SER A 184 0.58 7.67 -4.52
N ASP A 185 1.60 7.00 -5.08
CA ASP A 185 1.99 5.66 -4.64
C ASP A 185 2.60 5.70 -3.24
N ARG A 186 3.32 6.80 -2.94
CA ARG A 186 3.82 7.16 -1.62
C ARG A 186 3.57 8.64 -1.40
N GLN A 187 3.09 9.02 -0.22
CA GLN A 187 2.93 10.43 0.18
C GLN A 187 4.25 11.01 0.72
N ALA A 188 5.35 10.65 0.06
CA ALA A 188 6.69 11.02 0.47
C ALA A 188 7.52 11.39 -0.76
N LEU A 189 8.32 12.43 -0.60
CA LEU A 189 9.36 12.82 -1.53
C LEU A 189 10.69 12.35 -0.98
N VAL A 190 11.47 11.68 -1.81
CA VAL A 190 12.78 11.13 -1.44
C VAL A 190 13.86 12.14 -1.82
N LEU A 191 14.60 12.64 -0.83
CA LEU A 191 15.79 13.45 -1.00
C LEU A 191 17.01 12.55 -1.16
N GLN A 192 17.83 12.85 -2.16
CA GLN A 192 19.06 12.13 -2.49
C GLN A 192 20.20 13.12 -2.68
N ASP A 193 21.36 12.84 -2.11
CA ASP A 193 22.54 13.67 -2.33
C ASP A 193 23.03 13.54 -3.78
N SER A 194 23.29 14.68 -4.45
CA SER A 194 23.82 14.67 -5.82
C SER A 194 25.19 13.98 -5.95
N ALA A 195 25.95 13.91 -4.85
CA ALA A 195 27.23 13.22 -4.81
C ALA A 195 27.09 11.68 -4.73
N ALA A 196 25.89 11.18 -4.43
CA ALA A 196 25.61 9.75 -4.30
C ALA A 196 25.34 9.04 -5.65
N ASP A 197 25.36 9.75 -6.78
CA ASP A 197 25.25 9.17 -8.15
C ASP A 197 26.51 8.37 -8.58
N LEU A 198 27.40 8.03 -7.64
CA LEU A 198 28.59 7.21 -7.92
C LEU A 198 28.15 5.76 -8.22
N PRO A 199 28.60 5.15 -9.34
CA PRO A 199 28.28 3.78 -9.69
C PRO A 199 29.04 2.80 -8.78
N GLY A 200 28.54 2.58 -7.58
CA GLY A 200 29.03 1.50 -6.72
C GLY A 200 28.50 0.14 -7.19
N MET A 201 29.25 -0.91 -6.93
CA MET A 201 28.84 -2.28 -7.25
C MET A 201 27.71 -2.74 -6.33
N GLY A 202 26.51 -2.94 -6.88
CA GLY A 202 25.46 -3.78 -6.31
C GLY A 202 24.49 -3.09 -5.33
N PHE A 203 23.21 -3.08 -5.70
CA PHE A 203 21.98 -3.09 -4.87
C PHE A 203 21.72 -2.03 -3.77
N PHE A 204 22.69 -1.25 -3.32
CA PHE A 204 22.51 -0.35 -2.15
C PHE A 204 22.38 1.15 -2.47
N HIS A 205 22.35 1.56 -3.74
CA HIS A 205 22.33 2.98 -4.19
C HIS A 205 21.02 3.75 -3.96
N GLY A 206 20.13 3.25 -3.10
CA GLY A 206 18.87 3.91 -2.79
C GLY A 206 18.46 3.85 -1.34
N ALA A 207 19.30 3.31 -0.44
CA ALA A 207 18.90 3.05 0.94
C ALA A 207 18.91 4.29 1.84
N GLU A 208 19.71 5.31 1.52
CA GLU A 208 19.90 6.49 2.38
C GLU A 208 19.11 7.72 1.91
N GLY A 209 17.98 7.51 1.22
CA GLY A 209 17.11 8.61 0.85
C GLY A 209 16.34 9.14 2.06
N ARG A 210 16.46 10.44 2.37
CA ARG A 210 15.62 11.07 3.41
C ARG A 210 14.23 11.33 2.85
N GLU A 211 13.22 10.69 3.41
CA GLU A 211 11.82 10.94 3.04
C GLU A 211 11.29 12.18 3.75
N ILE A 212 10.68 13.10 2.99
CA ILE A 212 9.91 14.24 3.51
C ILE A 212 8.44 14.11 3.08
N PRO A 213 7.47 14.55 3.90
CA PRO A 213 6.06 14.52 3.54
C PRO A 213 5.79 15.24 2.22
N PHE A 214 4.96 14.64 1.37
CA PHE A 214 4.56 15.23 0.11
C PHE A 214 3.08 14.95 -0.15
N ASP A 215 2.28 16.02 -0.22
CA ASP A 215 0.81 15.96 -0.39
C ASP A 215 0.37 15.42 -1.76
N GLY A 216 1.34 15.11 -2.63
CA GLY A 216 1.11 14.61 -3.96
C GLY A 216 0.96 15.72 -4.98
N LEU A 217 0.54 15.31 -6.17
CA LEU A 217 0.36 16.18 -7.32
C LEU A 217 -1.11 16.11 -7.75
N GLN A 218 -1.74 17.27 -7.87
CA GLN A 218 -3.11 17.43 -8.34
C GLN A 218 -3.10 17.69 -9.84
N LEU A 219 -3.80 16.85 -10.60
CA LEU A 219 -3.96 17.01 -12.05
C LEU A 219 -5.37 17.48 -12.36
N SER A 220 -5.47 18.51 -13.18
CA SER A 220 -6.72 18.97 -13.76
C SER A 220 -6.58 19.09 -15.27
N TYR A 221 -7.66 18.83 -16.00
CA TYR A 221 -7.68 18.94 -17.45
C TYR A 221 -8.75 19.92 -17.90
N SER A 222 -8.34 20.86 -18.74
CA SER A 222 -9.22 21.79 -19.45
C SER A 222 -9.04 21.62 -20.95
N ARG A 223 -10.11 21.72 -21.74
CA ARG A 223 -10.02 21.66 -23.21
C ARG A 223 -9.24 22.84 -23.79
N THR A 224 -9.31 24.01 -23.13
CA THR A 224 -8.63 25.24 -23.57
C THR A 224 -7.17 25.27 -23.14
N ASP A 225 -6.90 24.85 -21.89
CA ASP A 225 -5.59 25.03 -21.26
C ASP A 225 -4.75 23.74 -21.21
N GLY A 226 -5.31 22.63 -21.69
CA GLY A 226 -4.69 21.31 -21.66
C GLY A 226 -4.66 20.71 -20.25
N LEU A 227 -3.68 19.81 -20.03
CA LEU A 227 -3.45 19.21 -18.73
C LEU A 227 -2.60 20.16 -17.87
N SER A 228 -3.06 20.45 -16.66
CA SER A 228 -2.29 21.21 -15.67
C SER A 228 -2.01 20.36 -14.44
N ALA A 229 -0.82 20.54 -13.88
CA ALA A 229 -0.31 19.83 -12.73
C ALA A 229 0.06 20.84 -11.65
N ASN A 230 -0.55 20.74 -10.48
CA ASN A 230 -0.28 21.59 -9.34
C ASN A 230 0.21 20.76 -8.15
N TRP A 231 1.15 21.30 -7.38
CA TRP A 231 1.69 20.67 -6.17
C TRP A 231 2.20 21.76 -5.22
N VAL A 232 2.36 21.42 -3.94
CA VAL A 232 2.94 22.31 -2.95
C VAL A 232 4.43 22.51 -3.27
N PRO A 233 4.92 23.76 -3.40
CA PRO A 233 6.34 24.01 -3.62
C PRO A 233 7.20 23.34 -2.54
N VAL A 234 8.21 22.58 -2.98
CA VAL A 234 9.24 22.03 -2.09
C VAL A 234 10.18 23.15 -1.66
N ASP A 235 10.40 23.29 -0.35
CA ASP A 235 11.27 24.31 0.22
C ASP A 235 12.67 24.29 -0.40
N ASN A 236 13.20 25.46 -0.71
CA ASN A 236 14.51 25.65 -1.34
C ASN A 236 14.70 24.91 -2.68
N ALA A 237 13.63 24.51 -3.38
CA ALA A 237 13.77 23.97 -4.73
C ALA A 237 14.25 25.03 -5.72
N LYS A 238 15.25 24.68 -6.53
CA LYS A 238 15.80 25.49 -7.61
C LYS A 238 15.01 25.30 -8.91
N ASN A 239 14.63 24.05 -9.20
CA ASN A 239 13.85 23.70 -10.37
C ASN A 239 13.06 22.41 -10.16
N TYR A 240 12.07 22.21 -11.02
CA TYR A 240 11.26 21.02 -11.12
C TYR A 240 11.30 20.50 -12.56
N GLN A 241 11.28 19.19 -12.70
CA GLN A 241 11.10 18.46 -13.94
C GLN A 241 10.00 17.44 -13.73
N LEU A 242 8.87 17.65 -14.40
CA LEU A 242 7.71 16.80 -14.35
C LEU A 242 7.63 15.96 -15.63
N ARG A 243 7.63 14.64 -15.47
CA ARG A 243 7.49 13.67 -16.55
C ARG A 243 6.18 12.93 -16.41
N LEU A 244 5.43 12.83 -17.51
CA LEU A 244 4.20 12.06 -17.61
C LEU A 244 4.40 10.87 -18.56
N SER A 245 3.96 9.69 -18.13
CA SER A 245 4.04 8.46 -18.92
C SER A 245 2.70 7.74 -18.92
N ARG A 246 2.29 7.17 -20.06
CA ARG A 246 1.13 6.29 -20.17
C ARG A 246 1.54 4.86 -19.87
N ILE A 247 0.73 4.15 -19.09
CA ILE A 247 0.91 2.72 -18.83
C ILE A 247 0.11 1.97 -19.91
N ALA A 248 0.81 1.28 -20.81
CA ALA A 248 0.24 0.48 -21.89
C ALA A 248 0.62 -1.00 -21.71
N THR A 249 0.00 -1.89 -22.49
CA THR A 249 0.29 -3.34 -22.48
C THR A 249 1.74 -3.65 -22.85
N GLN A 250 2.35 -2.84 -23.72
CA GLN A 250 3.75 -2.96 -24.13
C GLN A 250 4.75 -2.28 -23.16
N GLY A 251 4.27 -1.73 -22.05
CA GLY A 251 5.09 -1.04 -21.05
C GLY A 251 4.74 0.45 -20.91
N GLN A 252 5.70 1.23 -20.41
CA GLN A 252 5.49 2.65 -20.12
C GLN A 252 5.99 3.54 -21.26
N GLN A 253 5.09 4.34 -21.81
CA GLN A 253 5.42 5.29 -22.89
C GLN A 253 5.43 6.71 -22.32
N ARG A 254 6.56 7.42 -22.44
CA ARG A 254 6.63 8.85 -22.08
C ARG A 254 5.75 9.66 -23.04
N ILE A 255 4.81 10.43 -22.49
CA ILE A 255 3.86 11.24 -23.27
C ILE A 255 4.17 12.74 -23.22
N ALA A 256 4.74 13.22 -22.11
CA ALA A 256 5.10 14.62 -21.95
C ALA A 256 6.17 14.79 -20.88
N GLU A 257 6.94 15.87 -21.00
CA GLU A 257 7.97 16.26 -20.06
C GLU A 257 8.11 17.78 -20.09
N THR A 258 8.19 18.41 -18.92
CA THR A 258 8.36 19.86 -18.81
C THR A 258 9.26 20.20 -17.64
N ARG A 259 9.91 21.35 -17.73
CA ARG A 259 10.74 21.91 -16.66
C ARG A 259 10.17 23.26 -16.26
N VAL A 260 9.96 23.46 -14.97
CA VAL A 260 9.43 24.69 -14.40
C VAL A 260 10.23 25.06 -13.16
N ASN A 261 10.34 26.34 -12.86
CA ASN A 261 10.99 26.80 -11.62
C ASN A 261 10.01 26.84 -10.45
N GLN A 262 8.71 26.91 -10.73
CA GLN A 262 7.63 26.95 -9.73
C GLN A 262 6.38 26.23 -10.28
N PRO A 263 5.53 25.64 -9.42
CA PRO A 263 4.22 25.16 -9.82
C PRO A 263 3.28 26.33 -10.18
N PRO A 264 2.23 26.10 -11.00
CA PRO A 264 1.88 24.83 -11.65
C PRO A 264 2.64 24.58 -12.95
N ALA A 265 2.78 23.31 -13.33
CA ALA A 265 3.21 22.93 -14.69
C ALA A 265 2.00 22.81 -15.63
N ARG A 266 2.13 23.36 -16.84
CA ARG A 266 1.08 23.33 -17.87
C ARG A 266 1.53 22.57 -19.11
N PHE A 267 0.66 21.72 -19.62
CA PHE A 267 0.84 20.96 -20.85
C PHE A 267 -0.26 21.35 -21.85
N ALA A 268 -0.17 22.56 -22.41
CA ALA A 268 -1.23 23.18 -23.20
C ALA A 268 -1.70 22.35 -24.40
N GLN A 269 -0.80 21.59 -25.02
CA GLN A 269 -1.09 20.78 -26.22
C GLN A 269 -1.38 19.31 -25.88
N LEU A 270 -1.25 18.90 -24.61
CA LEU A 270 -1.45 17.52 -24.22
C LEU A 270 -2.94 17.22 -24.05
N ARG A 271 -3.47 16.39 -24.94
CA ARG A 271 -4.82 15.82 -24.86
C ARG A 271 -4.70 14.36 -24.41
N PRO A 272 -4.82 14.04 -23.11
CA PRO A 272 -4.70 12.68 -22.64
C PRO A 272 -5.84 11.84 -23.18
N ARG A 273 -5.55 10.60 -23.59
CA ARG A 273 -6.56 9.60 -23.92
C ARG A 273 -7.05 8.90 -22.65
N PRO A 274 -8.21 8.24 -22.66
CA PRO A 274 -8.60 7.41 -21.52
C PRO A 274 -7.56 6.33 -21.20
N GLY A 275 -7.36 6.08 -19.90
CA GLY A 275 -6.44 5.07 -19.39
C GLY A 275 -5.64 5.50 -18.17
N ARG A 276 -4.65 4.66 -17.83
CA ARG A 276 -3.78 4.85 -16.67
C ARG A 276 -2.47 5.50 -17.05
N TYR A 277 -2.02 6.41 -16.21
CA TYR A 277 -0.81 7.19 -16.39
C TYR A 277 0.01 7.21 -15.10
N ARG A 278 1.29 7.50 -15.24
CA ARG A 278 2.23 7.71 -14.16
C ARG A 278 2.87 9.08 -14.30
N TRP A 279 2.96 9.81 -13.20
CA TRP A 279 3.71 11.04 -13.11
C TRP A 279 4.98 10.81 -12.28
N GLN A 280 6.04 11.50 -12.64
CA GLN A 280 7.28 11.55 -11.88
C GLN A 280 7.74 12.99 -11.79
N LEU A 281 7.79 13.51 -10.57
CA LEU A 281 8.32 14.83 -10.24
C LEU A 281 9.76 14.65 -9.76
N THR A 282 10.69 15.35 -10.39
CA THR A 282 12.09 15.41 -9.98
C THR A 282 12.52 16.86 -9.88
N GLY A 283 13.58 17.14 -9.14
CA GLY A 283 14.15 18.47 -9.11
C GLY A 283 15.43 18.52 -8.32
N GLN A 284 15.93 19.73 -8.11
CA GLN A 284 17.14 19.99 -7.35
C GLN A 284 16.89 21.11 -6.35
N LEU A 285 17.40 20.97 -5.13
CA LEU A 285 17.42 22.01 -4.11
C LEU A 285 18.62 22.95 -4.32
N HIS A 286 18.57 24.14 -3.72
CA HIS A 286 19.71 25.06 -3.71
C HIS A 286 20.92 24.50 -2.95
N SER A 287 20.71 23.57 -2.00
CA SER A 287 21.77 22.81 -1.33
C SER A 287 22.53 21.87 -2.27
N GLY A 288 21.98 21.59 -3.45
CA GLY A 288 22.51 20.62 -4.40
C GLY A 288 21.85 19.24 -4.28
N GLU A 289 21.11 18.94 -3.21
CA GLU A 289 20.31 17.70 -3.09
C GLU A 289 19.30 17.59 -4.24
N ARG A 290 19.03 16.37 -4.70
CA ARG A 290 17.98 16.06 -5.67
C ARG A 290 16.78 15.51 -4.95
N PHE A 291 15.59 15.78 -5.49
CA PHE A 291 14.37 15.18 -4.98
C PHE A 291 13.63 14.41 -6.05
N ARG A 292 12.89 13.39 -5.61
CA ARG A 292 12.00 12.60 -6.45
C ARG A 292 10.70 12.24 -5.74
N ALA A 293 9.60 12.41 -6.44
CA ALA A 293 8.28 11.88 -6.08
C ALA A 293 7.63 11.24 -7.32
N SER A 294 6.78 10.24 -7.11
CA SER A 294 6.03 9.61 -8.19
C SER A 294 4.68 9.10 -7.72
N GLY A 295 3.75 9.00 -8.66
CA GLY A 295 2.43 8.43 -8.45
C GLY A 295 1.71 8.22 -9.76
N GLY A 296 0.41 7.95 -9.68
CA GLY A 296 -0.42 7.67 -10.84
C GLY A 296 -1.56 8.66 -11.05
N PHE A 297 -2.18 8.57 -12.20
CA PHE A 297 -3.48 9.17 -12.44
C PHE A 297 -4.26 8.38 -13.48
N VAL A 298 -5.58 8.45 -13.38
CA VAL A 298 -6.50 7.82 -14.32
C VAL A 298 -7.27 8.93 -15.04
N VAL A 299 -7.39 8.77 -16.35
CA VAL A 299 -8.19 9.64 -17.20
C VAL A 299 -9.37 8.80 -17.70
N ASN A 300 -10.58 9.24 -17.39
CA ASN A 300 -11.81 8.62 -17.82
C ASN A 300 -12.64 9.60 -18.66
N GLU A 301 -13.44 9.06 -19.57
CA GLU A 301 -14.48 9.84 -20.22
C GLU A 301 -15.61 10.05 -19.21
N ARG A 302 -16.11 11.29 -19.09
CA ARG A 302 -17.32 11.52 -18.32
C ARG A 302 -18.47 10.78 -19.02
N PRO A 303 -19.27 9.97 -18.32
CA PRO A 303 -20.44 9.35 -18.92
C PRO A 303 -21.35 10.46 -19.45
N ASN A 304 -21.74 10.37 -20.72
CA ASN A 304 -22.83 11.19 -21.23
C ASN A 304 -24.08 10.70 -20.50
N ASN A 305 -24.56 11.47 -19.52
CA ASN A 305 -25.92 11.28 -19.02
C ASN A 305 -26.86 11.79 -20.11
N GLU A 306 -27.33 10.87 -20.96
CA GLU A 306 -28.51 11.06 -21.80
C GLU A 306 -29.78 10.89 -20.98
#